data_AF-A0A415KSH9-F1
#
_entry.id   AF-A0A415KSH9-F1
#
_cell.length_a   1.000
_cell.length_b   1.000
_cell.length_c   1.000
_cell.angle_alpha   90.00
_cell.angle_beta   90.00
_cell.angle_gamma   90.00
#
_symmetry.space_group_name_H-M   'P 1'
#
loop_
_entity.id
_entity.type
_entity.pdbx_description
1 polymer ?
#
loop_
_entity_poly.entity_id
_entity_poly.type
_entity_poly.pdbx_seq_one_letter_code
_entity_poly.pdbx_strand_id
1 'polypeptide(L)'
;MSEQVFLDFSLNFNLRQTKKNMPTIIYALFTFRGRQYKVNIGAKVYPTQWNKRKQIATISNGQTRLDNHNNEIVNKKIRSLLAIFEEKKNYLCENLERIDFLFEEMRQAINPKLKCRNYMEKEMHLSATLVFRKMVDKYVKEDSSKKIYLGYISAFEAFLKVKSIPNRLSAINGDTLTDYQQYLLDLNPRRIATHLNKIKGIRTLINHANRDKEIKANININSFVAIRDERSKEQKKSKQVPLTEKQLLAIYNYTNLKPREVEARDLFICQCLLGQRISDLPKIFKGEYAITLLDDENEVISFTVQKTREEATLYLFPVVKEILERYKQTGFKHIDLLIEDEKIVRRNEAKLNRTIKQVCKKVGLDSDVIYVEQIGEDVVEKKKKLFEMIHTHIARHTFITLMCRLGVSKEDVIIATAHTDTTMIDDVYLHETVNDKGTRLINSLKKIKGSTLFKIEEANNMVDTTMNEEETVKKPISTASVTDNITFDTLLDTQFFASKINKAVELQSQVGHLKNGKLCSYDNEITSLVSEIEKFSQSSTPDSDVAKQYVKQLSVGKQSDLHDCFREMIIKCVKIGISKDAIMQFINKAFEISLLDNERFTNIKEITTALLDKRNQG
;
A
#
# COMPACT_ATOMS: atom_id res chain seq x y z
N MET A 1 27.90 21.66 -46.16
CA MET A 1 28.59 22.94 -45.88
C MET A 1 28.07 23.46 -44.57
N SER A 2 28.92 23.55 -43.55
CA SER A 2 28.62 24.21 -42.29
C SER A 2 28.49 25.72 -42.53
N GLU A 3 27.33 26.30 -42.26
CA GLU A 3 27.14 27.75 -42.33
C GLU A 3 28.10 28.44 -41.36
N GLN A 4 28.80 29.46 -41.83
CA GLN A 4 29.64 30.32 -41.00
C GLN A 4 28.74 31.25 -40.17
N VAL A 5 28.57 30.95 -38.88
CA VAL A 5 27.76 31.75 -37.96
C VAL A 5 28.59 32.93 -37.45
N PHE A 6 28.36 34.13 -37.99
CA PHE A 6 28.89 35.37 -37.43
C PHE A 6 27.96 35.92 -36.34
N LEU A 7 28.43 35.94 -35.10
CA LEU A 7 27.71 36.55 -33.99
C LEU A 7 28.01 38.05 -33.92
N ASP A 8 27.02 38.87 -34.26
CA ASP A 8 27.12 40.34 -34.18
C ASP A 8 27.04 40.81 -32.73
N PHE A 9 28.23 41.09 -32.16
CA PHE A 9 28.42 41.63 -30.82
C PHE A 9 29.04 43.02 -30.92
N SER A 10 28.39 43.99 -30.26
CA SER A 10 28.97 45.32 -30.04
C SER A 10 29.17 45.56 -28.54
N LEU A 11 30.19 46.32 -28.16
CA LEU A 11 30.43 46.77 -26.78
C LEU A 11 30.71 48.28 -26.77
N ASN A 12 29.98 49.01 -25.93
CA ASN A 12 30.09 50.45 -25.74
C ASN A 12 30.13 50.81 -24.25
N PHE A 13 30.76 51.92 -23.88
CA PHE A 13 30.74 52.41 -22.49
C PHE A 13 29.96 53.71 -22.35
N ASN A 14 29.00 53.75 -21.41
CA ASN A 14 28.19 54.94 -21.11
C ASN A 14 28.07 55.23 -19.63
N LEU A 15 27.89 56.50 -19.28
CA LEU A 15 27.64 56.92 -17.90
C LEU A 15 26.20 56.62 -17.48
N ARG A 16 26.00 56.30 -16.19
CA ARG A 16 24.67 56.18 -15.57
C ARG A 16 23.91 57.50 -15.61
N GLN A 17 24.57 58.61 -15.31
CA GLN A 17 24.00 59.95 -15.25
C GLN A 17 24.98 60.96 -15.85
N THR A 18 24.57 61.71 -16.86
CA THR A 18 25.47 62.57 -17.65
C THR A 18 25.54 64.03 -17.18
N LYS A 19 24.68 64.43 -16.23
CA LYS A 19 24.52 65.84 -15.80
C LYS A 19 24.78 66.08 -14.30
N LYS A 20 25.50 65.17 -13.64
CA LYS A 20 25.80 65.29 -12.19
C LYS A 20 27.16 65.93 -11.92
N ASN A 21 27.27 66.68 -10.84
CA ASN A 21 28.53 67.27 -10.36
C ASN A 21 29.34 66.31 -9.46
N MET A 22 29.07 65.00 -9.54
CA MET A 22 29.74 63.97 -8.73
C MET A 22 30.08 62.75 -9.61
N PRO A 23 31.05 61.90 -9.21
CA PRO A 23 31.42 60.73 -9.98
C PRO A 23 30.23 59.78 -10.17
N THR A 24 29.97 59.40 -11.42
CA THR A 24 28.88 58.50 -11.81
C THR A 24 29.42 57.16 -12.30
N ILE A 25 28.63 56.11 -12.11
CA ILE A 25 28.94 54.76 -12.59
C ILE A 25 29.08 54.74 -14.11
N ILE A 26 30.08 54.01 -14.60
CA ILE A 26 30.23 53.63 -16.01
C ILE A 26 29.60 52.25 -16.22
N TYR A 27 28.83 52.11 -17.29
CA TYR A 27 28.26 50.86 -17.75
C TYR A 27 28.91 50.41 -19.04
N ALA A 28 29.19 49.12 -19.14
CA ALA A 28 29.38 48.41 -20.38
C ALA A 28 27.99 48.08 -20.96
N LEU A 29 27.75 48.49 -22.20
CA LEU A 29 26.54 48.21 -22.96
C LEU A 29 26.94 47.32 -24.12
N PHE A 30 26.54 46.06 -24.06
CA PHE A 30 26.75 45.16 -25.18
C PHE A 30 25.43 44.80 -25.86
N THR A 31 25.47 44.68 -27.18
CA THR A 31 24.28 44.38 -27.99
C THR A 31 24.48 43.04 -28.68
N PHE A 32 23.45 42.19 -28.65
CA PHE A 32 23.41 40.91 -29.36
C PHE A 32 21.99 40.64 -29.87
N ARG A 33 21.84 40.30 -31.16
CA ARG A 33 20.54 40.03 -31.82
C ARG A 33 19.49 41.11 -31.55
N GLY A 34 19.88 42.39 -31.67
CA GLY A 34 19.00 43.54 -31.44
C GLY A 34 18.62 43.81 -29.98
N ARG A 35 19.12 43.02 -29.01
CA ARG A 35 18.91 43.25 -27.58
C ARG A 35 20.15 43.87 -26.95
N GLN A 36 19.96 44.95 -26.20
CA GLN A 36 21.02 45.64 -25.48
C GLN A 36 21.01 45.24 -24.00
N TYR A 37 22.19 44.89 -23.49
CA TYR A 37 22.44 44.51 -22.11
C TYR A 37 23.38 45.52 -21.45
N LYS A 38 23.19 45.75 -20.15
CA LYS A 38 23.88 46.80 -19.42
C LYS A 38 24.51 46.27 -18.13
N VAL A 39 25.83 46.34 -18.02
CA VAL A 39 26.60 45.81 -16.88
C VAL A 39 27.45 46.92 -16.25
N ASN A 40 27.35 47.09 -14.94
CA ASN A 40 28.17 48.06 -14.21
C ASN A 40 29.62 47.57 -14.18
N ILE A 41 30.57 48.35 -14.65
CA ILE A 41 31.97 47.93 -14.69
C ILE A 41 32.69 48.09 -13.34
N GLY A 42 32.02 48.62 -12.31
CA GLY A 42 32.59 48.88 -11.00
C GLY A 42 33.59 50.04 -11.01
N ALA A 43 33.40 51.03 -11.89
CA ALA A 43 34.20 52.24 -11.97
C ALA A 43 33.28 53.47 -12.07
N LYS A 44 33.78 54.61 -11.59
CA LYS A 44 33.06 55.89 -11.65
C LYS A 44 33.97 56.98 -12.21
N VAL A 45 33.38 57.95 -12.87
CA VAL A 45 34.08 59.14 -13.41
C VAL A 45 33.16 60.36 -13.32
N TYR A 46 33.73 61.56 -13.18
CA TYR A 46 32.94 62.79 -13.29
C TYR A 46 32.39 62.94 -14.71
N PRO A 47 31.11 63.32 -14.91
CA PRO A 47 30.57 63.52 -16.25
C PRO A 47 31.33 64.53 -17.11
N THR A 48 31.88 65.58 -16.51
CA THR A 48 32.73 66.59 -17.18
C THR A 48 34.08 66.02 -17.65
N GLN A 49 34.52 64.92 -17.06
CA GLN A 49 35.78 64.24 -17.37
C GLN A 49 35.57 63.02 -18.28
N TRP A 50 34.38 62.82 -18.85
CA TRP A 50 34.11 61.69 -19.75
C TRP A 50 34.06 62.13 -21.20
N ASN A 51 34.92 61.53 -22.04
CA ASN A 51 34.85 61.72 -23.49
C ASN A 51 33.81 60.78 -24.08
N LYS A 52 32.61 61.29 -24.39
CA LYS A 52 31.50 60.48 -24.93
C LYS A 52 31.84 59.80 -26.27
N ARG A 53 32.62 60.46 -27.14
CA ARG A 53 32.96 59.93 -28.46
C ARG A 53 34.01 58.82 -28.37
N LYS A 54 35.03 59.01 -27.53
CA LYS A 54 36.10 58.03 -27.33
C LYS A 54 35.76 56.96 -26.28
N GLN A 55 34.70 57.16 -25.50
CA GLN A 55 34.25 56.28 -24.41
C GLN A 55 35.34 55.99 -23.37
N ILE A 56 36.09 57.03 -23.00
CA ILE A 56 37.18 57.00 -22.01
C ILE A 56 37.13 58.23 -21.10
N ALA A 57 37.78 58.15 -19.95
CA ALA A 57 38.01 59.30 -19.09
C ALA A 57 39.10 60.21 -19.68
N THR A 58 38.86 61.52 -19.66
CA THR A 58 39.76 62.54 -20.17
C THR A 58 40.89 62.78 -19.16
N ILE A 59 42.14 62.74 -19.63
CA ILE A 59 43.33 63.14 -18.87
C ILE A 59 43.79 64.48 -19.43
N SER A 60 43.98 65.49 -18.58
CA SER A 60 44.37 66.84 -19.03
C SER A 60 45.06 67.63 -17.92
N ASN A 61 45.86 68.64 -18.33
CA ASN A 61 46.57 69.53 -17.40
C ASN A 61 45.63 70.42 -16.57
N GLY A 62 44.35 70.54 -16.94
CA GLY A 62 43.33 71.29 -16.21
C GLY A 62 42.63 70.52 -15.08
N GLN A 63 43.02 69.26 -14.82
CA GLN A 63 42.48 68.42 -13.76
C GLN A 63 43.49 68.23 -12.62
N THR A 64 43.01 67.85 -11.44
CA THR A 64 43.92 67.55 -10.31
C THR A 64 44.77 66.31 -10.62
N ARG A 65 45.94 66.19 -9.97
CA ARG A 65 46.78 64.99 -10.08
C ARG A 65 46.03 63.71 -9.70
N LEU A 66 45.19 63.78 -8.67
CA LEU A 66 44.37 62.66 -8.21
C LEU A 66 43.30 62.27 -9.24
N ASP A 67 42.63 63.26 -9.86
CA ASP A 67 41.64 63.00 -10.90
C ASP A 67 42.28 62.35 -12.13
N ASN A 68 43.41 62.87 -12.60
CA ASN A 68 44.15 62.27 -13.72
C ASN A 68 44.57 60.82 -13.39
N HIS A 69 45.08 60.56 -12.18
CA HIS A 69 45.42 59.20 -11.74
C HIS A 69 44.20 58.26 -11.69
N ASN A 70 43.08 58.73 -11.15
CA ASN A 70 41.83 57.97 -11.14
C ASN A 70 41.32 57.70 -12.57
N ASN A 71 41.41 58.67 -13.46
CA ASN A 71 41.02 58.55 -14.86
C ASN A 71 41.91 57.56 -15.63
N GLU A 72 43.21 57.50 -15.33
CA GLU A 72 44.12 56.47 -15.83
C GLU A 72 43.71 55.06 -15.39
N ILE A 73 43.36 54.88 -14.11
CA ILE A 73 42.87 53.59 -13.58
C ILE A 73 41.60 53.17 -14.30
N VAL A 74 40.65 54.08 -14.49
CA VAL A 74 39.41 53.85 -15.24
C VAL A 74 39.71 53.43 -16.68
N ASN A 75 40.61 54.15 -17.36
CA ASN A 75 40.99 53.86 -18.75
C ASN A 75 41.74 52.53 -18.90
N LYS A 76 42.58 52.16 -17.94
CA LYS A 76 43.23 50.84 -17.89
C LYS A 76 42.20 49.73 -17.76
N LYS A 77 41.18 49.93 -16.93
CA LYS A 77 40.07 48.98 -16.76
C LYS A 77 39.22 48.84 -18.03
N ILE A 78 38.86 49.94 -18.68
CA ILE A 78 38.11 49.93 -19.95
C ILE A 78 38.87 49.13 -21.02
N ARG A 79 40.18 49.36 -21.17
CA ARG A 79 41.02 48.61 -22.11
C ARG A 79 41.05 47.10 -21.80
N SER A 80 41.21 46.74 -20.53
CA SER A 80 41.15 45.33 -20.11
C SER A 80 39.79 44.68 -20.42
N LEU A 81 38.69 45.41 -20.23
CA LEU A 81 37.34 44.90 -20.50
C LEU A 81 37.07 44.69 -22.00
N LEU A 82 37.62 45.55 -22.86
CA LEU A 82 37.55 45.35 -24.31
C LEU A 82 38.25 44.04 -24.72
N ALA A 83 39.45 43.77 -24.18
CA ALA A 83 40.18 42.53 -24.46
C ALA A 83 39.42 41.28 -23.96
N ILE A 84 38.92 41.32 -22.73
CA ILE A 84 38.13 40.23 -22.13
C ILE A 84 36.85 39.98 -22.94
N PHE A 85 36.19 41.04 -23.44
CA PHE A 85 34.98 40.90 -24.23
C PHE A 85 35.23 40.19 -25.56
N GLU A 86 36.33 40.50 -26.25
CA GLU A 86 36.70 39.82 -27.49
C GLU A 86 37.09 38.36 -27.25
N GLU A 87 37.84 38.06 -26.18
CA GLU A 87 38.14 36.68 -25.79
C GLU A 87 36.85 35.89 -25.51
N LYS A 88 35.91 36.51 -24.78
CA LYS A 88 34.64 35.87 -24.45
C LYS A 88 33.74 35.69 -25.67
N LYS A 89 33.78 36.61 -26.62
CA LYS A 89 33.09 36.50 -27.91
C LYS A 89 33.61 35.28 -28.68
N ASN A 90 34.93 35.10 -28.79
CA ASN A 90 35.53 33.94 -29.45
C ASN A 90 35.11 32.63 -28.77
N TYR A 91 35.19 32.58 -27.44
CA TYR A 91 34.72 31.43 -26.66
C TYR A 91 33.26 31.06 -26.96
N LEU A 92 32.35 32.05 -27.04
CA LEU A 92 30.93 31.80 -27.31
C LEU A 92 30.66 31.40 -28.78
N CYS A 93 31.50 31.82 -29.72
CA CYS A 93 31.46 31.32 -31.09
C CYS A 93 31.82 29.83 -31.17
N GLU A 94 32.73 29.36 -30.31
CA GLU A 94 33.15 27.95 -30.24
C GLU A 94 32.22 27.07 -29.36
N ASN A 95 31.38 27.68 -28.52
CA ASN A 95 30.50 27.01 -27.56
C ASN A 95 29.06 27.55 -27.68
N LEU A 96 28.39 27.22 -28.80
CA LEU A 96 27.09 27.81 -29.16
C LEU A 96 25.98 27.53 -28.14
N GLU A 97 26.02 26.41 -27.43
CA GLU A 97 25.08 26.05 -26.35
C GLU A 97 25.16 27.00 -25.14
N ARG A 98 26.27 27.74 -24.99
CA ARG A 98 26.43 28.75 -23.93
C ARG A 98 25.77 30.09 -24.28
N ILE A 99 25.35 30.30 -25.52
CA ILE A 99 24.70 31.55 -25.97
C ILE A 99 23.39 31.81 -25.20
N ASP A 100 22.67 30.77 -24.79
CA ASP A 100 21.45 30.93 -23.98
C ASP A 100 21.71 31.56 -22.60
N PHE A 101 22.97 31.52 -22.14
CA PHE A 101 23.45 32.13 -20.90
C PHE A 101 24.26 33.41 -21.12
N LEU A 102 24.23 33.97 -22.34
CA LEU A 102 25.07 35.10 -22.78
C LEU A 102 25.16 36.25 -21.77
N PHE A 103 24.04 36.65 -21.16
CA PHE A 103 24.07 37.76 -20.22
C PHE A 103 24.91 37.46 -18.98
N GLU A 104 24.84 36.25 -18.45
CA GLU A 104 25.62 35.86 -17.26
C GLU A 104 27.09 35.65 -17.60
N GLU A 105 27.38 35.01 -18.74
CA GLU A 105 28.74 34.84 -19.26
C GLU A 105 29.46 36.20 -19.44
N MET A 106 28.78 37.17 -20.07
CA MET A 106 29.31 38.52 -20.25
C MET A 106 29.38 39.32 -18.95
N ARG A 107 28.39 39.16 -18.07
CA ARG A 107 28.38 39.84 -16.76
C ARG A 107 29.55 39.38 -15.89
N GLN A 108 29.81 38.08 -15.80
CA GLN A 108 30.93 37.52 -15.03
C GLN A 108 32.26 38.01 -15.58
N ALA A 109 32.41 38.03 -16.91
CA ALA A 109 33.60 38.54 -17.58
C ALA A 109 33.83 40.04 -17.29
N ILE A 110 32.77 40.86 -17.34
CA ILE A 110 32.87 42.32 -17.22
C ILE A 110 33.03 42.78 -15.76
N ASN A 111 32.37 42.12 -14.81
CA ASN A 111 32.50 42.48 -13.40
C ASN A 111 32.22 41.27 -12.48
N PRO A 112 33.25 40.45 -12.20
CA PRO A 112 33.09 39.20 -11.45
C PRO A 112 32.73 39.43 -9.96
N LYS A 113 32.92 40.65 -9.44
CA LYS A 113 32.62 41.01 -8.04
C LYS A 113 31.19 41.52 -7.84
N LEU A 114 30.39 41.69 -8.90
CA LEU A 114 28.97 41.98 -8.75
C LEU A 114 28.29 40.74 -8.16
N LYS A 115 27.76 40.84 -6.93
CA LYS A 115 26.89 39.81 -6.35
C LYS A 115 25.89 39.36 -7.41
N CYS A 116 25.83 38.06 -7.69
CA CYS A 116 24.75 37.48 -8.48
C CYS A 116 23.44 37.98 -7.88
N ARG A 117 22.67 38.72 -8.68
CA ARG A 117 21.25 38.82 -8.38
C ARG A 117 20.77 37.43 -8.73
N ASN A 118 20.44 36.63 -7.73
CA ASN A 118 20.25 35.20 -7.88
C ASN A 118 19.48 34.89 -9.16
N TYR A 119 19.95 33.87 -9.88
CA TYR A 119 19.29 33.18 -10.98
C TYR A 119 17.78 32.91 -10.75
N MET A 120 17.33 33.02 -9.49
CA MET A 120 15.94 33.07 -9.03
C MET A 120 15.00 34.00 -9.83
N GLU A 121 15.42 35.17 -10.33
CA GLU A 121 14.46 36.10 -10.97
C GLU A 121 13.94 35.62 -12.35
N LYS A 122 14.65 34.73 -13.07
CA LYS A 122 14.16 34.16 -14.35
C LYS A 122 13.35 32.87 -14.18
N GLU A 123 13.59 32.10 -13.12
CA GLU A 123 12.75 30.93 -12.79
C GLU A 123 11.51 31.29 -11.94
N MET A 124 11.43 32.51 -11.40
CA MET A 124 10.25 33.00 -10.64
C MET A 124 8.95 33.08 -11.47
N HIS A 125 9.03 32.90 -12.79
CA HIS A 125 7.88 32.85 -13.69
C HIS A 125 7.42 31.42 -14.05
N LEU A 126 8.14 30.37 -13.65
CA LEU A 126 7.61 29.02 -13.79
C LEU A 126 6.61 28.75 -12.68
N SER A 127 5.45 28.21 -13.08
CA SER A 127 4.46 27.79 -12.10
C SER A 127 4.99 26.67 -11.22
N ALA A 128 4.56 26.60 -9.96
CA ALA A 128 4.97 25.52 -9.05
C ALA A 128 4.66 24.15 -9.66
N THR A 129 3.52 24.01 -10.33
CA THR A 129 3.12 22.77 -10.99
C THR A 129 4.00 22.43 -12.21
N LEU A 130 4.52 23.42 -12.93
CA LEU A 130 5.48 23.17 -14.02
C LEU A 130 6.82 22.68 -13.48
N VAL A 131 7.30 23.26 -12.37
CA VAL A 131 8.48 22.76 -11.67
C VAL A 131 8.27 21.31 -11.23
N PHE A 132 7.12 20.98 -10.67
CA PHE A 132 6.79 19.61 -10.29
C PHE A 132 6.75 18.65 -11.49
N ARG A 133 6.24 19.07 -12.65
CA ARG A 133 6.30 18.26 -13.89
C ARG A 133 7.74 17.98 -14.30
N LYS A 134 8.62 19.00 -14.28
CA LYS A 134 10.06 18.80 -14.51
C LYS A 134 10.68 17.80 -13.54
N MET A 135 10.26 17.80 -12.27
CA MET A 135 10.75 16.82 -11.28
C MET A 135 10.28 15.39 -11.61
N VAL A 136 9.06 15.23 -12.14
CA VAL A 136 8.60 13.93 -12.66
C VAL A 136 9.50 13.48 -13.80
N ASP A 137 9.72 14.34 -14.79
CA ASP A 137 10.51 13.97 -15.98
C ASP A 137 11.97 13.64 -15.63
N LYS A 138 12.56 14.37 -14.67
CA LYS A 138 13.97 14.20 -14.26
C LYS A 138 14.21 13.01 -13.33
N TYR A 139 13.28 12.72 -12.41
CA TYR A 139 13.52 11.77 -11.31
C TYR A 139 12.66 10.51 -11.33
N VAL A 140 11.53 10.50 -12.04
CA VAL A 140 10.65 9.33 -12.12
C VAL A 140 10.97 8.54 -13.39
N LYS A 141 11.48 7.32 -13.23
CA LYS A 141 11.94 6.49 -14.36
C LYS A 141 10.79 5.86 -15.14
N GLU A 142 9.89 5.18 -14.45
CA GLU A 142 8.81 4.38 -15.06
C GLU A 142 7.66 5.25 -15.58
N ASP A 143 7.24 5.05 -16.83
CA ASP A 143 6.18 5.85 -17.47
C ASP A 143 4.82 5.70 -16.79
N SER A 144 4.51 4.49 -16.29
CA SER A 144 3.31 4.24 -15.50
C SER A 144 3.28 5.10 -14.22
N SER A 145 4.45 5.26 -13.59
CA SER A 145 4.62 6.12 -12.41
C SER A 145 4.54 7.59 -12.78
N LYS A 146 5.15 8.02 -13.89
CA LYS A 146 5.04 9.41 -14.38
C LYS A 146 3.58 9.81 -14.54
N LYS A 147 2.77 8.97 -15.19
CA LYS A 147 1.33 9.19 -15.39
C LYS A 147 0.57 9.37 -14.06
N ILE A 148 0.93 8.60 -13.03
CA ILE A 148 0.37 8.73 -11.69
C ILE A 148 0.73 10.08 -11.06
N TYR A 149 2.02 10.47 -11.06
CA TYR A 149 2.46 11.76 -10.52
C TYR A 149 1.87 12.95 -11.28
N LEU A 150 1.73 12.87 -12.60
CA LEU A 150 1.05 13.89 -13.40
C LEU A 150 -0.42 14.03 -12.98
N GLY A 151 -1.09 12.93 -12.64
CA GLY A 151 -2.42 12.94 -12.05
C GLY A 151 -2.46 13.64 -10.69
N TYR A 152 -1.46 13.42 -9.84
CA TYR A 152 -1.32 14.11 -8.55
C TYR A 152 -1.11 15.62 -8.72
N ILE A 153 -0.23 16.01 -9.66
CA ILE A 153 0.01 17.42 -10.00
C ILE A 153 -1.27 18.08 -10.51
N SER A 154 -2.03 17.40 -11.37
CA SER A 154 -3.28 17.94 -11.93
C SER A 154 -4.34 18.15 -10.84
N ALA A 155 -4.44 17.23 -9.88
CA ALA A 155 -5.32 17.38 -8.73
C ALA A 155 -4.89 18.53 -7.80
N PHE A 156 -3.58 18.69 -7.58
CA PHE A 156 -3.04 19.80 -6.81
C PHE A 156 -3.25 21.15 -7.51
N GLU A 157 -3.07 21.20 -8.83
CA GLU A 157 -3.31 22.39 -9.64
C GLU A 157 -4.78 22.83 -9.59
N ALA A 158 -5.71 21.88 -9.62
CA ALA A 158 -7.14 22.17 -9.46
C ALA A 158 -7.45 22.76 -8.07
N PHE A 159 -6.84 22.21 -7.02
CA PHE A 159 -6.93 22.77 -5.67
C PHE A 159 -6.44 24.23 -5.61
N LEU A 160 -5.26 24.52 -6.15
CA LEU A 160 -4.71 25.88 -6.15
C LEU A 160 -5.66 26.87 -6.83
N LYS A 161 -6.28 26.46 -7.95
CA LYS A 161 -7.28 27.27 -8.67
C LYS A 161 -8.52 27.52 -7.83
N VAL A 162 -9.10 26.48 -7.23
CA VAL A 162 -10.33 26.59 -6.40
C VAL A 162 -10.10 27.49 -5.18
N LYS A 163 -8.95 27.38 -4.52
CA LYS A 163 -8.61 28.18 -3.33
C LYS A 163 -7.96 29.53 -3.67
N SER A 164 -7.87 29.89 -4.96
CA SER A 164 -7.22 31.12 -5.42
C SER A 164 -5.79 31.30 -4.91
N ILE A 165 -5.07 30.20 -4.69
CA ILE A 165 -3.68 30.20 -4.25
C ILE A 165 -2.79 30.41 -5.47
N PRO A 166 -1.89 31.40 -5.48
CA PRO A 166 -0.99 31.65 -6.61
C PRO A 166 -0.15 30.40 -6.94
N ASN A 167 -0.17 29.94 -8.18
CA ASN A 167 0.62 28.79 -8.63
C ASN A 167 2.09 29.17 -8.84
N ARG A 168 2.80 29.46 -7.75
CA ARG A 168 4.23 29.82 -7.69
C ARG A 168 4.88 29.19 -6.47
N LEU A 169 6.18 28.87 -6.54
CA LEU A 169 6.87 28.13 -5.47
C LEU A 169 6.76 28.83 -4.10
N SER A 170 6.82 30.16 -4.06
CA SER A 170 6.73 30.94 -2.82
C SER A 170 5.38 30.86 -2.10
N ALA A 171 4.32 30.44 -2.80
CA ALA A 171 3.01 30.24 -2.22
C ALA A 171 2.79 28.80 -1.73
N ILE A 172 3.74 27.88 -1.96
CA ILE A 172 3.64 26.50 -1.51
C ILE A 172 4.42 26.35 -0.22
N ASN A 173 3.75 25.95 0.86
CA ASN A 173 4.33 25.72 2.17
C ASN A 173 3.54 24.64 2.93
N GLY A 174 3.87 24.43 4.21
CA GLY A 174 3.17 23.44 5.03
C GLY A 174 1.67 23.72 5.17
N ASP A 175 1.27 24.99 5.36
CA ASP A 175 -0.14 25.38 5.49
C ASP A 175 -0.92 25.13 4.20
N THR A 176 -0.27 25.36 3.05
CA THR A 176 -0.84 25.02 1.73
C THR A 176 -1.10 23.52 1.59
N LEU A 177 -0.24 22.66 2.16
CA LEU A 177 -0.46 21.22 2.16
C LEU A 177 -1.57 20.80 3.14
N THR A 178 -1.69 21.49 4.28
CA THR A 178 -2.81 21.32 5.22
C THR A 178 -4.13 21.65 4.53
N ASP A 179 -4.22 22.79 3.84
CA ASP A 179 -5.39 23.19 3.06
C ASP A 179 -5.69 22.21 1.93
N TYR A 180 -4.65 21.68 1.26
CA TYR A 180 -4.83 20.68 0.22
C TYR A 180 -5.39 19.37 0.78
N GLN A 181 -4.89 18.93 1.93
CA GLN A 181 -5.40 17.75 2.62
C GLN A 181 -6.88 17.93 2.98
N GLN A 182 -7.25 19.07 3.57
CA GLN A 182 -8.64 19.37 3.90
C GLN A 182 -9.52 19.42 2.66
N TYR A 183 -9.08 20.08 1.58
CA TYR A 183 -9.79 20.11 0.31
C TYR A 183 -10.04 18.72 -0.27
N LEU A 184 -9.07 17.81 -0.19
CA LEU A 184 -9.26 16.42 -0.63
C LEU A 184 -10.33 15.72 0.22
N LEU A 185 -10.31 15.90 1.54
CA LEU A 185 -11.32 15.34 2.43
C LEU A 185 -12.73 15.88 2.12
N ASP A 186 -12.86 17.19 1.95
CA ASP A 186 -14.13 17.85 1.61
C ASP A 186 -14.71 17.30 0.29
N LEU A 187 -13.85 17.01 -0.69
CA LEU A 187 -14.27 16.41 -1.96
C LEU A 187 -14.80 14.98 -1.79
N ASN A 188 -14.12 14.13 -1.02
CA ASN A 188 -14.56 12.75 -0.81
C ASN A 188 -13.88 12.10 0.41
N PRO A 189 -14.47 12.15 1.60
CA PRO A 189 -13.80 11.69 2.82
C PRO A 189 -13.54 10.17 2.83
N ARG A 190 -14.18 9.40 1.94
CA ARG A 190 -14.03 7.93 1.87
C ARG A 190 -12.76 7.46 1.14
N ARG A 191 -12.04 8.35 0.46
CA ARG A 191 -10.87 7.99 -0.38
C ARG A 191 -9.53 8.28 0.30
N ILE A 192 -9.45 8.08 1.62
CA ILE A 192 -8.28 8.43 2.43
C ILE A 192 -6.96 7.90 1.84
N ALA A 193 -6.88 6.62 1.46
CA ALA A 193 -5.67 6.04 0.88
C ALA A 193 -5.23 6.75 -0.42
N THR A 194 -6.20 7.15 -1.26
CA THR A 194 -5.90 7.92 -2.48
C THR A 194 -5.42 9.32 -2.14
N HIS A 195 -5.99 9.95 -1.11
CA HIS A 195 -5.58 11.29 -0.68
C HIS A 195 -4.18 11.29 -0.11
N LEU A 196 -3.87 10.34 0.78
CA LEU A 196 -2.53 10.15 1.32
C LEU A 196 -1.49 9.90 0.21
N ASN A 197 -1.84 9.14 -0.82
CA ASN A 197 -0.97 8.93 -1.98
C ASN A 197 -0.73 10.21 -2.79
N LYS A 198 -1.76 11.03 -3.02
CA LYS A 198 -1.62 12.34 -3.68
C LYS A 198 -0.72 13.27 -2.87
N ILE A 199 -0.95 13.39 -1.57
CA ILE A 199 -0.18 14.23 -0.64
C ILE A 199 1.28 13.76 -0.61
N LYS A 200 1.50 12.45 -0.43
CA LYS A 200 2.84 11.84 -0.46
C LYS A 200 3.54 12.11 -1.78
N GLY A 201 2.83 11.99 -2.89
CA GLY A 201 3.34 12.30 -4.22
C GLY A 201 3.81 13.75 -4.36
N ILE A 202 2.99 14.71 -3.96
CA ILE A 202 3.37 16.15 -3.98
C ILE A 202 4.55 16.41 -3.04
N ARG A 203 4.56 15.85 -1.83
CA ARG A 203 5.69 15.96 -0.89
C ARG A 203 6.99 15.40 -1.49
N THR A 204 6.93 14.27 -2.19
CA THR A 204 8.08 13.72 -2.91
C THR A 204 8.60 14.69 -3.98
N LEU A 205 7.70 15.31 -4.75
CA LEU A 205 8.07 16.29 -5.78
C LEU A 205 8.67 17.57 -5.18
N ILE A 206 8.15 18.03 -4.05
CA ILE A 206 8.74 19.13 -3.26
C ILE A 206 10.16 18.76 -2.82
N ASN A 207 10.37 17.55 -2.30
CA ASN A 207 11.69 17.09 -1.89
C ASN A 207 12.67 17.00 -3.06
N HIS A 208 12.22 16.54 -4.24
CA HIS A 208 13.03 16.58 -5.45
C HIS A 208 13.38 18.02 -5.83
N ALA A 209 12.40 18.93 -5.87
CA ALA A 209 12.62 20.34 -6.22
C ALA A 209 13.56 21.07 -5.24
N ASN A 210 13.51 20.73 -3.95
CA ASN A 210 14.42 21.29 -2.94
C ASN A 210 15.86 20.77 -3.08
N ARG A 211 16.03 19.50 -3.46
CA ARG A 211 17.35 18.85 -3.61
C ARG A 211 17.96 19.04 -5.00
N ASP A 212 17.16 19.45 -5.98
CA ASP A 212 17.62 19.67 -7.35
C ASP A 212 18.67 20.78 -7.41
N LYS A 213 19.78 20.53 -8.11
CA LYS A 213 20.95 21.42 -8.15
C LYS A 213 20.67 22.74 -8.86
N GLU A 214 19.73 22.76 -9.80
CA GLU A 214 19.40 23.89 -10.65
C GLU A 214 18.26 24.70 -10.03
N ILE A 215 17.21 24.02 -9.58
CA ILE A 215 15.98 24.66 -9.08
C ILE A 215 16.11 25.15 -7.64
N LYS A 216 16.59 24.30 -6.72
CA LYS A 216 16.69 24.59 -5.27
C LYS A 216 15.47 25.35 -4.72
N ALA A 217 14.29 24.74 -4.81
CA ALA A 217 13.02 25.42 -4.58
C ALA A 217 12.84 26.00 -3.16
N ASN A 218 13.57 25.51 -2.15
CA ASN A 218 13.54 25.95 -0.75
C ASN A 218 12.12 26.02 -0.15
N ILE A 219 11.23 25.11 -0.55
CA ILE A 219 9.87 24.99 -0.03
C ILE A 219 9.93 24.36 1.36
N ASN A 220 9.43 25.06 2.37
CA ASN A 220 9.34 24.57 3.75
C ASN A 220 7.97 23.96 4.02
N ILE A 221 7.95 22.68 4.40
CA ILE A 221 6.74 21.93 4.75
C ILE A 221 6.78 21.38 6.18
N ASN A 222 7.66 21.89 7.04
CA ASN A 222 7.85 21.36 8.39
C ASN A 222 6.62 21.53 9.28
N SER A 223 5.75 22.52 9.01
CA SER A 223 4.48 22.70 9.71
C SER A 223 3.39 21.70 9.30
N PHE A 224 3.57 20.97 8.18
CA PHE A 224 2.55 20.07 7.67
C PHE A 224 2.55 18.73 8.40
N VAL A 225 1.39 18.35 8.93
CA VAL A 225 1.13 17.03 9.51
C VAL A 225 0.10 16.30 8.66
N ALA A 226 0.52 15.19 8.05
CA ALA A 226 -0.39 14.35 7.28
C ALA A 226 -1.31 13.56 8.22
N ILE A 227 -2.59 13.45 7.85
CA ILE A 227 -3.52 12.53 8.50
C ILE A 227 -2.97 11.11 8.38
N ARG A 228 -3.14 10.34 9.46
CA ARG A 228 -2.69 8.95 9.51
C ARG A 228 -3.85 8.02 9.20
N ASP A 229 -3.49 6.86 8.65
CA ASP A 229 -4.41 5.76 8.50
C ASP A 229 -4.43 4.97 9.81
N GLU A 230 -5.40 5.27 10.67
CA GLU A 230 -5.56 4.78 12.04
C GLU A 230 -6.02 3.31 12.11
N ARG A 231 -6.32 2.70 10.96
CA ARG A 231 -6.65 1.27 10.89
C ARG A 231 -5.43 0.41 11.22
N SER A 232 -5.65 -0.66 11.98
CA SER A 232 -4.65 -1.71 12.22
C SER A 232 -4.22 -2.38 10.89
N LYS A 233 -3.13 -3.15 10.92
CA LYS A 233 -2.67 -3.93 9.75
C LYS A 233 -3.76 -4.90 9.25
N GLU A 234 -4.47 -5.54 10.18
CA GLU A 234 -5.57 -6.46 9.92
C GLU A 234 -6.79 -5.72 9.38
N GLN A 235 -7.15 -4.58 9.95
CA GLN A 235 -8.27 -3.76 9.47
C GLN A 235 -8.05 -3.24 8.04
N LYS A 236 -6.81 -2.89 7.67
CA LYS A 236 -6.44 -2.50 6.30
C LYS A 236 -6.69 -3.63 5.28
N LYS A 237 -6.60 -4.87 5.75
CA LYS A 237 -6.79 -6.10 4.96
C LYS A 237 -8.24 -6.58 4.91
N SER A 238 -9.12 -6.11 5.80
CA SER A 238 -10.52 -6.57 5.94
C SER A 238 -11.38 -6.56 4.67
N LYS A 239 -11.00 -5.79 3.63
CA LYS A 239 -11.68 -5.79 2.33
C LYS A 239 -11.24 -6.89 1.38
N GLN A 240 -10.05 -7.44 1.59
CA GLN A 240 -9.48 -8.48 0.73
C GLN A 240 -9.81 -9.82 1.37
N VAL A 241 -10.98 -10.39 1.06
CA VAL A 241 -11.41 -11.67 1.63
C VAL A 241 -11.03 -12.80 0.69
N PRO A 242 -10.02 -13.63 1.01
CA PRO A 242 -9.66 -14.77 0.18
C PRO A 242 -10.73 -15.84 0.24
N LEU A 243 -10.90 -16.59 -0.85
CA LEU A 243 -11.85 -17.69 -0.91
C LEU A 243 -11.26 -18.97 -0.30
N THR A 244 -12.14 -19.81 0.23
CA THR A 244 -11.76 -21.16 0.66
C THR A 244 -11.75 -22.13 -0.53
N GLU A 245 -11.06 -23.25 -0.39
CA GLU A 245 -11.06 -24.31 -1.40
C GLU A 245 -12.48 -24.80 -1.74
N LYS A 246 -13.34 -25.02 -0.71
CA LYS A 246 -14.75 -25.37 -0.90
C LYS A 246 -15.50 -24.35 -1.76
N GLN A 247 -15.24 -23.05 -1.56
CA GLN A 247 -15.86 -21.99 -2.36
C GLN A 247 -15.33 -21.98 -3.80
N LEU A 248 -14.03 -22.22 -4.02
CA LEU A 248 -13.47 -22.34 -5.36
C LEU A 248 -14.06 -23.53 -6.13
N LEU A 249 -14.18 -24.69 -5.47
CA LEU A 249 -14.82 -25.86 -6.05
C LEU A 249 -16.30 -25.60 -6.39
N ALA A 250 -17.03 -24.91 -5.51
CA ALA A 250 -18.41 -24.51 -5.78
C ALA A 250 -18.51 -23.58 -7.00
N ILE A 251 -17.59 -22.63 -7.15
CA ILE A 251 -17.52 -21.76 -8.33
C ILE A 251 -17.23 -22.58 -9.60
N TYR A 252 -16.21 -23.44 -9.56
CA TYR A 252 -15.77 -24.24 -10.70
C TYR A 252 -16.87 -25.17 -11.23
N ASN A 253 -17.51 -25.90 -10.31
CA ASN A 253 -18.50 -26.92 -10.63
C ASN A 253 -19.88 -26.35 -10.99
N TYR A 254 -20.10 -25.03 -10.85
CA TYR A 254 -21.39 -24.43 -11.17
C TYR A 254 -21.58 -24.31 -12.69
N THR A 255 -22.62 -24.98 -13.21
CA THR A 255 -22.85 -25.13 -14.67
C THR A 255 -23.88 -24.19 -15.26
N ASN A 256 -24.78 -23.61 -14.46
CA ASN A 256 -25.87 -22.74 -14.93
C ASN A 256 -25.40 -21.30 -15.23
N LEU A 257 -24.50 -21.18 -16.20
CA LEU A 257 -23.83 -19.95 -16.61
C LEU A 257 -24.03 -19.65 -18.10
N LYS A 258 -24.14 -18.37 -18.43
CA LYS A 258 -24.11 -17.88 -19.81
C LYS A 258 -22.68 -18.01 -20.37
N PRO A 259 -22.48 -18.08 -21.70
CA PRO A 259 -21.15 -18.24 -22.30
C PRO A 259 -20.08 -17.26 -21.77
N ARG A 260 -20.41 -15.97 -21.65
CA ARG A 260 -19.51 -14.96 -21.07
C ARG A 260 -19.20 -15.18 -19.59
N GLU A 261 -20.14 -15.73 -18.83
CA GLU A 261 -19.94 -16.04 -17.42
C GLU A 261 -19.05 -17.29 -17.24
N VAL A 262 -19.15 -18.27 -18.14
CA VAL A 262 -18.24 -19.42 -18.20
C VAL A 262 -16.80 -18.95 -18.40
N GLU A 263 -16.55 -18.09 -19.40
CA GLU A 263 -15.21 -17.52 -19.62
C GLU A 263 -14.69 -16.76 -18.38
N ALA A 264 -15.54 -15.97 -17.73
CA ALA A 264 -15.15 -15.22 -16.54
C ALA A 264 -14.82 -16.14 -15.35
N ARG A 265 -15.61 -17.20 -15.17
CA ARG A 265 -15.37 -18.24 -14.15
C ARG A 265 -14.03 -18.91 -14.39
N ASP A 266 -13.79 -19.39 -15.60
CA ASP A 266 -12.59 -20.16 -15.94
C ASP A 266 -11.32 -19.30 -15.78
N LEU A 267 -11.35 -18.05 -16.24
CA LEU A 267 -10.26 -17.09 -16.01
C LEU A 267 -10.00 -16.86 -14.52
N PHE A 268 -11.06 -16.67 -13.73
CA PHE A 268 -10.93 -16.42 -12.30
C PHE A 268 -10.41 -17.65 -11.54
N ILE A 269 -10.85 -18.86 -11.90
CA ILE A 269 -10.35 -20.12 -11.35
C ILE A 269 -8.87 -20.31 -11.69
N CYS A 270 -8.47 -20.14 -12.95
CA CYS A 270 -7.05 -20.19 -13.33
C CYS A 270 -6.24 -19.17 -12.52
N GLN A 271 -6.75 -17.95 -12.36
CA GLN A 271 -6.07 -16.93 -11.55
C GLN A 271 -5.91 -17.34 -10.07
N CYS A 272 -6.93 -18.00 -9.49
CA CYS A 272 -6.91 -18.50 -8.11
C CYS A 272 -5.96 -19.69 -7.91
N LEU A 273 -5.72 -20.48 -8.97
CA LEU A 273 -4.85 -21.67 -8.92
C LEU A 273 -3.40 -21.37 -9.32
N LEU A 274 -3.15 -20.30 -10.08
CA LEU A 274 -1.80 -19.93 -10.53
C LEU A 274 -1.21 -18.75 -9.78
N GLY A 275 -2.02 -18.02 -9.00
CA GLY A 275 -1.59 -16.84 -8.25
C GLY A 275 -1.16 -15.65 -9.10
N GLN A 276 -1.40 -15.66 -10.40
CA GLN A 276 -0.94 -14.62 -11.33
C GLN A 276 -1.80 -13.36 -11.30
N ARG A 277 -1.23 -12.24 -11.75
CA ARG A 277 -2.01 -11.02 -12.02
C ARG A 277 -2.83 -11.23 -13.29
N ILE A 278 -3.98 -10.58 -13.38
CA ILE A 278 -4.86 -10.70 -14.55
C ILE A 278 -4.16 -10.25 -15.85
N SER A 279 -3.21 -9.32 -15.76
CA SER A 279 -2.39 -8.86 -16.89
C SER A 279 -1.37 -9.89 -17.38
N ASP A 280 -0.98 -10.83 -16.52
CA ASP A 280 0.02 -11.87 -16.82
C ASP A 280 -0.65 -13.15 -17.35
N LEU A 281 -1.93 -13.40 -17.03
CA LEU A 281 -2.71 -14.56 -17.54
C LEU A 281 -2.71 -14.71 -19.06
N PRO A 282 -2.85 -13.64 -19.88
CA PRO A 282 -2.79 -13.73 -21.34
C PRO A 282 -1.60 -14.51 -21.88
N LYS A 283 -0.41 -14.38 -21.30
CA LYS A 283 0.78 -15.11 -21.73
C LYS A 283 0.61 -16.61 -21.59
N ILE A 284 0.02 -17.04 -20.48
CA ILE A 284 -0.26 -18.45 -20.19
C ILE A 284 -1.31 -19.00 -21.17
N PHE A 285 -2.41 -18.28 -21.41
CA PHE A 285 -3.43 -18.75 -22.35
C PHE A 285 -2.96 -18.75 -23.81
N LYS A 286 -1.97 -17.93 -24.18
CA LYS A 286 -1.35 -17.92 -25.51
C LYS A 286 -0.23 -18.95 -25.68
N GLY A 287 0.17 -19.65 -24.62
CA GLY A 287 1.33 -20.56 -24.66
C GLY A 287 2.68 -19.83 -24.69
N GLU A 288 2.74 -18.56 -24.29
CA GLU A 288 3.96 -17.76 -24.23
C GLU A 288 4.75 -18.05 -22.94
N TYR A 289 5.18 -19.29 -22.77
CA TYR A 289 5.99 -19.77 -21.65
C TYR A 289 6.93 -20.89 -22.10
N ALA A 290 8.04 -21.07 -21.38
CA ALA A 290 8.90 -22.23 -21.53
C ALA A 290 8.34 -23.40 -20.70
N ILE A 291 8.54 -24.62 -21.18
CA ILE A 291 8.20 -25.86 -20.46
C ILE A 291 9.51 -26.51 -20.03
N THR A 292 9.61 -26.88 -18.76
CA THR A 292 10.76 -27.60 -18.20
C THR A 292 10.28 -28.88 -17.51
N LEU A 293 10.86 -30.01 -17.90
CA LEU A 293 10.67 -31.30 -17.24
C LEU A 293 11.71 -31.43 -16.12
N LEU A 294 11.24 -31.71 -14.90
CA LEU A 294 12.08 -31.91 -13.72
C LEU A 294 12.50 -33.38 -13.59
N ASP A 295 13.50 -33.64 -12.74
CA ASP A 295 14.07 -34.98 -12.52
C ASP A 295 13.06 -36.01 -11.99
N ASP A 296 11.98 -35.54 -11.36
CA ASP A 296 10.88 -36.35 -10.82
C ASP A 296 9.70 -36.49 -11.80
N GLU A 297 9.93 -36.24 -13.09
CA GLU A 297 8.96 -36.27 -14.19
C GLU A 297 7.84 -35.22 -14.08
N ASN A 298 7.93 -34.27 -13.13
CA ASN A 298 6.99 -33.16 -13.07
C ASN A 298 7.31 -32.09 -14.11
N GLU A 299 6.27 -31.59 -14.77
CA GLU A 299 6.37 -30.49 -15.73
C GLU A 299 6.02 -29.15 -15.06
N VAL A 300 6.90 -28.17 -15.22
CA VAL A 300 6.66 -26.77 -14.83
C VAL A 300 6.76 -25.84 -16.02
N ILE A 301 6.04 -24.73 -15.96
CA ILE A 301 6.13 -23.65 -16.94
C ILE A 301 6.86 -22.45 -16.35
N SER A 302 7.61 -21.71 -17.17
CA SER A 302 8.22 -20.45 -16.76
C SER A 302 7.99 -19.32 -17.77
N PHE A 303 7.81 -18.10 -17.27
CA PHE A 303 7.66 -16.91 -18.10
C PHE A 303 8.01 -15.63 -17.35
N THR A 304 8.42 -14.60 -18.09
CA THR A 304 8.71 -13.28 -17.50
C THR A 304 7.42 -12.50 -17.22
N VAL A 305 7.19 -12.13 -15.95
CA VAL A 305 6.01 -11.34 -15.56
C VAL A 305 6.14 -9.87 -15.98
N GLN A 306 5.05 -9.24 -16.38
CA GLN A 306 5.07 -7.90 -16.99
C GLN A 306 5.56 -6.81 -16.04
N LYS A 307 5.16 -6.87 -14.76
CA LYS A 307 5.34 -5.76 -13.83
C LYS A 307 6.75 -5.65 -13.25
N THR A 308 7.31 -6.77 -12.82
CA THR A 308 8.61 -6.81 -12.15
C THR A 308 9.74 -7.22 -13.09
N ARG A 309 9.42 -7.75 -14.29
CA ARG A 309 10.37 -8.35 -15.23
C ARG A 309 11.16 -9.53 -14.65
N GLU A 310 10.65 -10.10 -13.55
CA GLU A 310 11.15 -11.32 -12.94
C GLU A 310 10.54 -12.54 -13.65
N GLU A 311 11.14 -13.71 -13.46
CA GLU A 311 10.59 -14.96 -13.95
C GLU A 311 9.65 -15.59 -12.91
N ALA A 312 8.48 -16.02 -13.34
CA ALA A 312 7.58 -16.86 -12.55
C ALA A 312 7.69 -18.30 -13.02
N THR A 313 7.79 -19.25 -12.09
CA THR A 313 7.76 -20.69 -12.37
C THR A 313 6.52 -21.31 -11.74
N LEU A 314 5.71 -22.02 -12.53
CA LEU A 314 4.41 -22.51 -12.13
C LEU A 314 4.23 -23.99 -12.46
N TYR A 315 3.59 -24.70 -11.54
CA TYR A 315 2.98 -26.00 -11.82
C TYR A 315 1.57 -25.81 -12.38
N LEU A 316 1.27 -26.44 -13.52
CA LEU A 316 -0.06 -26.42 -14.10
C LEU A 316 -0.94 -27.52 -13.51
N PHE A 317 -1.78 -27.16 -12.54
CA PHE A 317 -2.74 -28.10 -11.94
C PHE A 317 -3.69 -28.71 -12.99
N PRO A 318 -4.20 -29.95 -12.78
CA PRO A 318 -5.08 -30.63 -13.73
C PRO A 318 -6.28 -29.78 -14.18
N VAL A 319 -6.93 -29.08 -13.25
CA VAL A 319 -8.05 -28.17 -13.54
C VAL A 319 -7.62 -27.03 -14.47
N VAL A 320 -6.42 -26.49 -14.28
CA VAL A 320 -5.88 -25.43 -15.15
C VAL A 320 -5.58 -25.99 -16.54
N LYS A 321 -4.98 -27.17 -16.64
CA LYS A 321 -4.72 -27.85 -17.93
C LYS A 321 -6.02 -28.08 -18.71
N GLU A 322 -7.07 -28.55 -18.04
CA GLU A 322 -8.41 -28.73 -18.64
C GLU A 322 -8.95 -27.42 -19.22
N ILE A 323 -8.87 -26.34 -18.45
CA ILE A 323 -9.32 -25.01 -18.88
C ILE A 323 -8.48 -24.51 -20.07
N LEU A 324 -7.14 -24.63 -20.00
CA LEU A 324 -6.27 -24.19 -21.10
C LEU A 324 -6.59 -24.93 -22.41
N GLU A 325 -6.78 -26.25 -22.36
CA GLU A 325 -7.11 -27.04 -23.55
C GLU A 325 -8.47 -26.63 -24.15
N ARG A 326 -9.47 -26.31 -23.32
CA ARG A 326 -10.78 -25.81 -23.78
C ARG A 326 -10.65 -24.54 -24.62
N TYR A 327 -9.73 -23.66 -24.26
CA TYR A 327 -9.54 -22.36 -24.92
C TYR A 327 -8.45 -22.36 -25.99
N LYS A 328 -7.63 -23.41 -26.08
CA LYS A 328 -6.53 -23.53 -27.05
C LYS A 328 -6.99 -23.42 -28.50
N GLN A 329 -8.12 -24.01 -28.84
CA GLN A 329 -8.66 -23.99 -30.21
C GLN A 329 -9.63 -22.82 -30.46
N THR A 330 -10.45 -22.48 -29.46
CA THR A 330 -11.54 -21.51 -29.67
C THR A 330 -11.15 -20.08 -29.34
N GLY A 331 -10.08 -19.88 -28.56
CA GLY A 331 -9.80 -18.61 -27.88
C GLY A 331 -10.94 -18.17 -26.95
N PHE A 332 -10.79 -17.00 -26.33
CA PHE A 332 -11.90 -16.32 -25.65
C PHE A 332 -12.76 -15.57 -26.66
N LYS A 333 -14.08 -15.80 -26.63
CA LYS A 333 -15.03 -15.20 -27.57
C LYS A 333 -15.74 -13.97 -26.99
N HIS A 334 -15.87 -13.90 -25.68
CA HIS A 334 -16.66 -12.86 -25.01
C HIS A 334 -15.85 -11.95 -24.08
N ILE A 335 -14.66 -12.39 -23.68
CA ILE A 335 -13.76 -11.66 -22.79
C ILE A 335 -12.45 -11.42 -23.52
N ASP A 336 -12.24 -10.16 -23.89
CA ASP A 336 -11.02 -9.74 -24.55
C ASP A 336 -9.99 -9.26 -23.52
N LEU A 337 -9.10 -10.15 -23.11
CA LEU A 337 -7.95 -9.84 -22.25
C LEU A 337 -6.62 -9.85 -23.00
N LEU A 338 -6.63 -10.19 -24.30
CA LEU A 338 -5.42 -10.41 -25.09
C LEU A 338 -4.96 -9.16 -25.86
N ILE A 339 -5.75 -8.07 -25.81
CA ILE A 339 -5.42 -6.77 -26.39
C ILE A 339 -4.38 -6.02 -25.55
N GLU A 340 -3.39 -5.41 -26.21
CA GLU A 340 -2.30 -4.65 -25.57
C GLU A 340 -2.65 -3.18 -25.24
N ASP A 341 -3.80 -2.66 -25.71
CA ASP A 341 -4.24 -1.30 -25.38
C ASP A 341 -4.69 -1.17 -23.91
N GLU A 342 -3.95 -0.39 -23.14
CA GLU A 342 -4.15 -0.18 -21.70
C GLU A 342 -5.57 0.32 -21.32
N LYS A 343 -6.20 1.16 -22.15
CA LYS A 343 -7.55 1.68 -21.87
C LYS A 343 -8.60 0.60 -22.11
N ILE A 344 -8.43 -0.21 -23.15
CA ILE A 344 -9.30 -1.33 -23.46
C ILE A 344 -9.17 -2.40 -22.37
N VAL A 345 -7.95 -2.75 -21.97
CA VAL A 345 -7.66 -3.68 -20.88
C VAL A 345 -8.35 -3.26 -19.58
N ARG A 346 -8.22 -2.00 -19.15
CA ARG A 346 -8.88 -1.51 -17.92
C ARG A 346 -10.41 -1.59 -17.99
N ARG A 347 -11.02 -1.27 -19.15
CA ARG A 347 -12.47 -1.40 -19.34
C ARG A 347 -12.89 -2.87 -19.31
N ASN A 348 -12.10 -3.75 -19.89
CA ASN A 348 -12.38 -5.18 -19.94
C ASN A 348 -12.20 -5.82 -18.56
N GLU A 349 -11.23 -5.41 -17.76
CA GLU A 349 -11.10 -5.84 -16.37
C GLU A 349 -12.30 -5.39 -15.51
N ALA A 350 -12.77 -4.14 -15.67
CA ALA A 350 -13.96 -3.67 -14.95
C ALA A 350 -15.22 -4.47 -15.34
N LYS A 351 -15.34 -4.86 -16.61
CA LYS A 351 -16.41 -5.72 -17.13
C LYS A 351 -16.29 -7.14 -16.59
N LEU A 352 -15.09 -7.73 -16.61
CA LEU A 352 -14.78 -9.05 -16.07
C LEU A 352 -15.13 -9.12 -14.58
N ASN A 353 -14.71 -8.13 -13.80
CA ASN A 353 -15.02 -8.04 -12.37
C ASN A 353 -16.53 -8.02 -12.10
N ARG A 354 -17.33 -7.32 -12.92
CA ARG A 354 -18.79 -7.37 -12.78
C ARG A 354 -19.33 -8.78 -13.06
N THR A 355 -18.83 -9.44 -14.11
CA THR A 355 -19.24 -10.81 -14.46
C THR A 355 -18.85 -11.81 -13.37
N ILE A 356 -17.63 -11.73 -12.81
CA ILE A 356 -17.19 -12.60 -11.71
C ILE A 356 -18.13 -12.47 -10.50
N LYS A 357 -18.52 -11.24 -10.12
CA LYS A 357 -19.48 -11.03 -9.03
C LYS A 357 -20.84 -11.66 -9.31
N GLN A 358 -21.31 -11.60 -10.57
CA GLN A 358 -22.56 -12.25 -10.98
C GLN A 358 -22.47 -13.77 -10.88
N VAL A 359 -21.36 -14.37 -11.31
CA VAL A 359 -21.10 -15.82 -11.15
C VAL A 359 -21.12 -16.18 -9.67
N CYS A 360 -20.35 -15.48 -8.84
CA CYS A 360 -20.28 -15.77 -7.40
C CYS A 360 -21.63 -15.60 -6.68
N LYS A 361 -22.44 -14.63 -7.13
CA LYS A 361 -23.82 -14.47 -6.64
C LYS A 361 -24.70 -15.68 -6.99
N LYS A 362 -24.61 -16.20 -8.23
CA LYS A 362 -25.35 -17.39 -8.66
C LYS A 362 -24.94 -18.65 -7.91
N VAL A 363 -23.66 -18.77 -7.56
CA VAL A 363 -23.10 -19.86 -6.75
C VAL A 363 -23.60 -19.81 -5.29
N GLY A 364 -24.15 -18.67 -4.83
CA GLY A 364 -24.65 -18.51 -3.46
C GLY A 364 -23.60 -18.00 -2.48
N LEU A 365 -22.57 -17.28 -2.93
CA LEU A 365 -21.56 -16.67 -2.04
C LEU A 365 -22.07 -15.35 -1.43
N ASP A 366 -23.14 -15.41 -0.65
CA ASP A 366 -23.88 -14.26 -0.11
C ASP A 366 -23.75 -14.10 1.43
N SER A 367 -22.76 -14.74 2.03
CA SER A 367 -22.41 -14.51 3.43
C SER A 367 -22.04 -13.06 3.68
N ASP A 368 -22.35 -12.57 4.88
CA ASP A 368 -22.03 -11.22 5.28
C ASP A 368 -20.54 -11.10 5.66
N VAL A 369 -19.90 -10.09 5.09
CA VAL A 369 -18.51 -9.69 5.37
C VAL A 369 -18.53 -8.34 6.06
N ILE A 370 -18.02 -8.33 7.27
CA ILE A 370 -17.76 -7.11 8.05
C ILE A 370 -16.35 -6.62 7.70
N TYR A 371 -16.24 -5.35 7.34
CA TYR A 371 -14.95 -4.74 6.98
C TYR A 371 -14.86 -3.30 7.49
N VAL A 372 -13.64 -2.79 7.60
CA VAL A 372 -13.37 -1.48 8.19
C VAL A 372 -12.87 -0.50 7.12
N GLU A 373 -13.47 0.69 7.10
CA GLU A 373 -13.06 1.84 6.29
C GLU A 373 -12.74 3.02 7.19
N GLN A 374 -11.70 3.77 6.84
CA GLN A 374 -11.53 5.10 7.42
C GLN A 374 -12.17 6.14 6.49
N ILE A 375 -13.06 6.95 7.06
CA ILE A 375 -13.77 8.04 6.41
C ILE A 375 -13.35 9.32 7.12
N GLY A 376 -12.52 10.14 6.45
CA GLY A 376 -11.86 11.26 7.12
C GLY A 376 -10.97 10.77 8.27
N GLU A 377 -11.30 11.20 9.48
CA GLU A 377 -10.60 10.81 10.71
C GLU A 377 -11.26 9.61 11.41
N ASP A 378 -12.51 9.30 11.07
CA ASP A 378 -13.27 8.23 11.72
C ASP A 378 -13.00 6.86 11.10
N VAL A 379 -12.80 5.85 11.94
CA VAL A 379 -12.73 4.45 11.54
C VAL A 379 -14.11 3.82 11.74
N VAL A 380 -14.75 3.41 10.65
CA VAL A 380 -16.12 2.89 10.65
C VAL A 380 -16.20 1.46 10.14
N GLU A 381 -17.05 0.68 10.78
CA GLU A 381 -17.42 -0.65 10.33
C GLU A 381 -18.48 -0.58 9.22
N LYS A 382 -18.34 -1.47 8.24
CA LYS A 382 -19.23 -1.63 7.09
C LYS A 382 -19.50 -3.10 6.84
N LYS A 383 -20.61 -3.35 6.16
CA LYS A 383 -21.10 -4.69 5.85
C LYS A 383 -21.40 -4.82 4.36
N LYS A 384 -20.94 -5.90 3.74
CA LYS A 384 -21.22 -6.27 2.34
C LYS A 384 -21.36 -7.77 2.20
N LYS A 385 -21.95 -8.23 1.11
CA LYS A 385 -22.00 -9.65 0.76
C LYS A 385 -20.67 -10.11 0.20
N LEU A 386 -20.28 -11.37 0.45
CA LEU A 386 -19.00 -11.92 -0.01
C LEU A 386 -18.81 -11.75 -1.52
N PHE A 387 -19.81 -12.09 -2.34
CA PHE A 387 -19.74 -11.90 -3.80
C PHE A 387 -19.47 -10.45 -4.21
N GLU A 388 -19.84 -9.45 -3.40
CA GLU A 388 -19.58 -8.04 -3.71
C GLU A 388 -18.11 -7.65 -3.48
N MET A 389 -17.39 -8.42 -2.68
CA MET A 389 -15.98 -8.20 -2.35
C MET A 389 -15.04 -8.85 -3.39
N ILE A 390 -15.54 -9.84 -4.15
CA ILE A 390 -14.73 -10.60 -5.10
C ILE A 390 -14.38 -9.77 -6.35
N HIS A 391 -13.10 -9.79 -6.74
CA HIS A 391 -12.57 -9.23 -7.98
C HIS A 391 -11.30 -9.98 -8.38
N THR A 392 -10.78 -9.77 -9.59
CA THR A 392 -9.55 -10.37 -10.15
C THR A 392 -8.39 -10.39 -9.15
N HIS A 393 -8.12 -9.27 -8.47
CA HIS A 393 -7.02 -9.23 -7.51
C HIS A 393 -7.23 -10.11 -6.26
N ILE A 394 -8.48 -10.43 -5.87
CA ILE A 394 -8.76 -11.41 -4.80
C ILE A 394 -8.24 -12.79 -5.17
N ALA A 395 -8.22 -13.17 -6.45
CA ALA A 395 -7.72 -14.48 -6.87
C ALA A 395 -6.27 -14.72 -6.43
N ARG A 396 -5.42 -13.68 -6.53
CA ARG A 396 -4.03 -13.76 -6.05
C ARG A 396 -3.95 -13.84 -4.52
N HIS A 397 -4.80 -13.12 -3.80
CA HIS A 397 -4.91 -13.26 -2.34
C HIS A 397 -5.36 -14.67 -1.94
N THR A 398 -6.32 -15.24 -2.67
CA THR A 398 -6.81 -16.61 -2.53
C THR A 398 -5.68 -17.62 -2.73
N PHE A 399 -4.97 -17.57 -3.85
CA PHE A 399 -3.83 -18.47 -4.11
C PHE A 399 -2.81 -18.45 -2.97
N ILE A 400 -2.29 -17.26 -2.64
CA ILE A 400 -1.24 -17.10 -1.63
C ILE A 400 -1.72 -17.59 -0.26
N THR A 401 -2.94 -17.21 0.13
CA THR A 401 -3.49 -17.62 1.43
C THR A 401 -3.73 -19.13 1.49
N LEU A 402 -4.26 -19.75 0.43
CA LEU A 402 -4.48 -21.20 0.39
C LEU A 402 -3.16 -21.98 0.41
N MET A 403 -2.17 -21.58 -0.40
CA MET A 403 -0.87 -22.26 -0.41
C MET A 403 -0.19 -22.21 0.96
N CYS A 404 -0.19 -21.04 1.62
CA CYS A 404 0.36 -20.92 2.97
C CYS A 404 -0.43 -21.75 4.00
N ARG A 405 -1.76 -21.81 3.90
CA ARG A 405 -2.61 -22.66 4.77
C ARG A 405 -2.33 -24.15 4.57
N LEU A 406 -2.05 -24.56 3.34
CA LEU A 406 -1.67 -25.92 2.98
C LEU A 406 -0.20 -26.25 3.33
N GLY A 407 0.53 -25.33 3.96
CA GLY A 407 1.87 -25.55 4.48
C GLY A 407 3.01 -25.31 3.48
N VAL A 408 2.72 -24.72 2.33
CA VAL A 408 3.73 -24.23 1.38
C VAL A 408 4.43 -23.02 1.99
N SER A 409 5.76 -22.99 1.94
CA SER A 409 6.54 -21.90 2.51
C SER A 409 6.33 -20.60 1.74
N LYS A 410 6.57 -19.44 2.35
CA LYS A 410 6.40 -18.15 1.66
C LYS A 410 7.44 -18.01 0.56
N GLU A 411 8.62 -18.56 0.80
CA GLU A 411 9.77 -18.63 -0.11
C GLU A 411 9.40 -19.41 -1.39
N ASP A 412 8.62 -20.48 -1.27
CA ASP A 412 8.13 -21.21 -2.44
C ASP A 412 6.98 -20.47 -3.15
N VAL A 413 6.09 -19.82 -2.38
CA VAL A 413 4.97 -19.06 -2.96
C VAL A 413 5.46 -17.85 -3.77
N ILE A 414 6.58 -17.22 -3.40
CA ILE A 414 7.14 -16.12 -4.20
C ILE A 414 7.70 -16.56 -5.54
N ILE A 415 8.11 -17.83 -5.71
CA ILE A 415 8.54 -18.40 -7.01
C ILE A 415 7.39 -18.36 -8.00
N ALA A 416 6.22 -18.87 -7.59
CA ALA A 416 5.02 -18.84 -8.42
C ALA A 416 4.58 -17.39 -8.67
N THR A 417 4.61 -16.55 -7.66
CA THR A 417 4.05 -15.19 -7.76
C THR A 417 5.02 -14.14 -8.30
N ALA A 418 6.29 -14.47 -8.52
CA ALA A 418 7.36 -13.58 -8.95
C ALA A 418 7.46 -12.29 -8.09
N HIS A 419 7.47 -12.46 -6.77
CA HIS A 419 7.82 -11.39 -5.83
C HIS A 419 9.30 -11.49 -5.47
N THR A 420 9.95 -10.33 -5.26
CA THR A 420 11.37 -10.25 -4.90
C THR A 420 11.67 -10.70 -3.47
N ASP A 421 10.68 -10.55 -2.58
CA ASP A 421 10.78 -10.89 -1.17
C ASP A 421 9.41 -11.26 -0.58
N THR A 422 9.43 -11.81 0.63
CA THR A 422 8.22 -12.28 1.35
C THR A 422 7.46 -11.14 2.04
N THR A 423 8.00 -9.92 2.11
CA THR A 423 7.37 -8.76 2.78
C THR A 423 6.00 -8.48 2.17
N MET A 424 5.89 -8.56 0.84
CA MET A 424 4.62 -8.35 0.15
C MET A 424 3.58 -9.42 0.51
N ILE A 425 4.00 -10.67 0.73
CA ILE A 425 3.11 -11.72 1.23
C ILE A 425 2.57 -11.31 2.59
N ASP A 426 3.44 -10.91 3.52
CA ASP A 426 3.06 -10.58 4.89
C ASP A 426 2.24 -9.30 5.03
N ASP A 427 2.61 -8.25 4.33
CA ASP A 427 1.95 -6.94 4.49
C ASP A 427 0.67 -6.83 3.67
N VAL A 428 0.55 -7.55 2.55
CA VAL A 428 -0.53 -7.35 1.59
C VAL A 428 -1.37 -8.60 1.38
N TYR A 429 -0.77 -9.75 1.11
CA TYR A 429 -1.52 -10.88 0.54
C TYR A 429 -2.07 -11.88 1.55
N LEU A 430 -1.33 -12.13 2.62
CA LEU A 430 -1.62 -13.19 3.57
C LEU A 430 -2.65 -12.74 4.61
N HIS A 431 -3.75 -13.50 4.70
CA HIS A 431 -4.86 -13.28 5.61
C HIS A 431 -5.02 -14.48 6.54
N GLU A 432 -4.06 -14.64 7.44
CA GLU A 432 -4.06 -15.74 8.41
C GLU A 432 -4.85 -15.38 9.66
N THR A 433 -5.75 -16.28 10.03
CA THR A 433 -6.33 -16.34 11.37
C THR A 433 -5.31 -16.84 12.38
N VAL A 434 -5.60 -16.70 13.68
CA VAL A 434 -4.77 -17.28 14.74
C VAL A 434 -4.64 -18.80 14.55
N ASN A 435 -5.73 -19.46 14.17
CA ASN A 435 -5.74 -20.89 13.90
C ASN A 435 -4.85 -21.26 12.71
N ASP A 436 -4.84 -20.46 11.64
CA ASP A 436 -3.95 -20.68 10.49
C ASP A 436 -2.47 -20.61 10.90
N LYS A 437 -2.11 -19.61 11.71
CA LYS A 437 -0.74 -19.45 12.24
C LYS A 437 -0.34 -20.64 13.12
N GLY A 438 -1.25 -21.07 14.01
CA GLY A 438 -1.04 -22.23 14.88
C GLY A 438 -0.87 -23.53 14.09
N THR A 439 -1.73 -23.78 13.09
CA THR A 439 -1.66 -24.96 12.21
C THR A 439 -0.34 -25.00 11.45
N ARG A 440 0.09 -23.87 10.87
CA ARG A 440 1.37 -23.78 10.18
C ARG A 440 2.53 -24.07 11.12
N LEU A 441 2.54 -23.47 12.31
CA LEU A 441 3.60 -23.70 13.30
C LEU A 441 3.69 -25.19 13.67
N ILE A 442 2.57 -25.82 13.99
CA ILE A 442 2.53 -27.25 14.32
C ILE A 442 3.03 -28.10 13.16
N ASN A 443 2.59 -27.82 11.92
CA ASN A 443 3.04 -28.57 10.74
C ASN A 443 4.55 -28.39 10.48
N SER A 444 5.09 -27.19 10.69
CA SER A 444 6.54 -26.95 10.60
C SER A 444 7.30 -27.70 11.69
N LEU A 445 6.79 -27.72 12.93
CA LEU A 445 7.41 -28.44 14.03
C LEU A 445 7.35 -29.97 13.83
N LYS A 446 6.28 -30.51 13.23
CA LYS A 446 6.18 -31.93 12.85
C LYS A 446 7.27 -32.37 11.85
N LYS A 447 7.84 -31.44 11.06
CA LYS A 447 8.93 -31.74 10.13
C LYS A 447 10.29 -31.92 10.82
N ILE A 448 10.42 -31.58 12.12
CA ILE A 448 11.66 -31.76 12.88
C ILE A 448 11.92 -33.26 13.07
N LYS A 449 12.93 -33.79 12.38
CA LYS A 449 13.40 -35.17 12.52
C LYS A 449 14.64 -35.23 13.43
N GLY A 450 14.74 -36.26 14.27
CA GLY A 450 15.95 -36.57 15.05
C GLY A 450 16.16 -35.81 16.36
N SER A 451 15.21 -34.95 16.79
CA SER A 451 15.25 -34.35 18.14
C SER A 451 14.48 -35.19 19.15
N THR A 452 15.07 -35.43 20.33
CA THR A 452 14.39 -36.04 21.47
C THR A 452 13.58 -35.03 22.29
N LEU A 453 13.97 -33.76 22.28
CA LEU A 453 13.34 -32.68 23.07
C LEU A 453 12.19 -31.99 22.32
N PHE A 454 12.27 -31.90 20.99
CA PHE A 454 11.30 -31.19 20.15
C PHE A 454 10.48 -32.12 19.25
N LYS A 455 10.31 -33.39 19.67
CA LYS A 455 9.49 -34.37 18.97
C LYS A 455 8.02 -34.11 19.28
N ILE A 456 7.22 -33.84 18.25
CA ILE A 456 5.76 -33.83 18.36
C ILE A 456 5.29 -35.24 18.02
N GLU A 457 4.46 -35.84 18.89
CA GLU A 457 3.86 -37.15 18.61
C GLU A 457 3.04 -37.08 17.31
N GLU A 458 3.39 -37.92 16.34
CA GLU A 458 2.64 -38.06 15.10
C GLU A 458 1.31 -38.76 15.42
N ALA A 459 0.24 -37.98 15.56
CA ALA A 459 -1.10 -38.54 15.39
C ALA A 459 -1.25 -38.94 13.92
N ASN A 460 -1.10 -40.24 13.64
CA ASN A 460 -1.29 -40.84 12.32
C ASN A 460 -2.68 -40.47 11.76
N ASN A 461 -2.68 -39.50 10.85
CA ASN A 461 -3.68 -39.35 9.81
C ASN A 461 -2.92 -39.01 8.52
N MET A 462 -2.07 -39.94 8.08
CA MET A 462 -1.62 -39.97 6.68
C MET A 462 -2.63 -40.82 5.91
N VAL A 463 -3.42 -40.16 5.06
CA VAL A 463 -3.98 -40.82 3.88
C VAL A 463 -2.79 -40.99 2.94
N ASP A 464 -2.13 -42.14 3.05
CA ASP A 464 -1.13 -42.56 2.09
C ASP A 464 -1.86 -42.97 0.82
N THR A 465 -1.52 -42.30 -0.28
CA THR A 465 -2.08 -42.59 -1.60
C THR A 465 -1.26 -43.73 -2.19
N THR A 466 -1.69 -44.97 -1.93
CA THR A 466 -1.32 -46.10 -2.78
C THR A 466 -2.58 -46.74 -3.31
N MET A 467 -2.72 -46.69 -4.64
CA MET A 467 -3.73 -47.43 -5.36
C MET A 467 -3.45 -48.92 -5.22
N ASN A 468 -4.50 -49.68 -4.93
CA ASN A 468 -4.65 -51.03 -5.44
C ASN A 468 -6.13 -51.25 -5.80
N GLU A 469 -6.29 -51.89 -6.95
CA GLU A 469 -7.51 -52.08 -7.71
C GLU A 469 -8.45 -53.12 -7.08
N GLU A 470 -9.69 -53.10 -7.58
CA GLU A 470 -10.73 -54.14 -7.52
C GLU A 470 -11.46 -54.33 -6.17
N GLU A 471 -12.67 -53.78 -6.06
CA GLU A 471 -13.89 -54.59 -6.27
C GLU A 471 -15.19 -53.77 -6.20
N THR A 472 -16.10 -54.22 -7.05
CA THR A 472 -17.47 -53.83 -7.39
C THR A 472 -18.44 -53.29 -6.32
N VAL A 473 -19.19 -52.26 -6.75
CA VAL A 473 -20.65 -52.03 -6.61
C VAL A 473 -21.27 -52.14 -5.21
N LYS A 474 -21.65 -50.99 -4.64
CA LYS A 474 -22.99 -50.75 -4.04
C LYS A 474 -23.25 -49.25 -3.80
N LYS A 475 -24.49 -48.85 -4.08
CA LYS A 475 -25.06 -47.49 -3.95
C LYS A 475 -24.75 -46.84 -2.59
N PRO A 476 -24.61 -45.50 -2.52
CA PRO A 476 -24.39 -44.80 -1.26
C PRO A 476 -25.69 -44.76 -0.44
N ILE A 477 -25.68 -45.40 0.73
CA ILE A 477 -26.58 -45.06 1.82
C ILE A 477 -25.84 -44.04 2.70
N SER A 478 -26.50 -42.91 2.88
CA SER A 478 -26.14 -41.79 3.73
C SER A 478 -25.91 -42.21 5.19
N THR A 479 -24.70 -42.00 5.71
CA THR A 479 -24.38 -41.59 7.10
C THR A 479 -22.87 -41.36 7.20
N ALA A 480 -22.38 -40.21 6.70
CA ALA A 480 -21.07 -39.67 7.08
C ALA A 480 -21.33 -38.46 7.97
N SER A 481 -20.77 -38.48 9.17
CA SER A 481 -21.33 -37.93 10.40
C SER A 481 -21.15 -36.42 10.57
N VAL A 482 -22.17 -35.82 11.19
CA VAL A 482 -22.30 -34.42 11.62
C VAL A 482 -21.17 -33.95 12.58
N THR A 483 -20.28 -34.85 13.01
CA THR A 483 -19.23 -34.62 14.02
C THR A 483 -17.95 -33.95 13.50
N ASP A 484 -17.68 -33.95 12.20
CA ASP A 484 -16.38 -33.50 11.65
C ASP A 484 -16.20 -31.97 11.60
N ASN A 485 -17.22 -31.19 11.97
CA ASN A 485 -17.20 -29.71 11.89
C ASN A 485 -17.41 -28.99 13.23
N ILE A 486 -17.42 -29.68 14.37
CA ILE A 486 -17.58 -29.02 15.69
C ILE A 486 -16.20 -28.52 16.17
N THR A 487 -16.09 -27.21 16.44
CA THR A 487 -14.93 -26.60 17.12
C THR A 487 -15.14 -26.59 18.64
N PHE A 488 -14.08 -26.47 19.45
CA PHE A 488 -14.21 -26.34 20.91
C PHE A 488 -15.08 -25.17 21.32
N ASP A 489 -14.91 -24.01 20.65
CA ASP A 489 -15.75 -22.84 20.90
C ASP A 489 -17.22 -23.12 20.60
N THR A 490 -17.51 -23.78 19.47
CA THR A 490 -18.89 -24.15 19.11
C THR A 490 -19.47 -25.15 20.11
N LEU A 491 -18.69 -26.14 20.55
CA LEU A 491 -19.10 -27.12 21.57
C LEU A 491 -19.39 -26.43 22.90
N LEU A 492 -18.47 -25.60 23.38
CA LEU A 492 -18.58 -24.92 24.66
C LEU A 492 -19.71 -23.90 24.67
N ASP A 493 -19.93 -23.20 23.55
CA ASP A 493 -21.05 -22.27 23.43
C ASP A 493 -22.40 -22.99 23.37
N THR A 494 -22.50 -24.07 22.59
CA THR A 494 -23.74 -24.84 22.45
C THR A 494 -24.11 -25.59 23.72
N GLN A 495 -23.13 -26.10 24.47
CA GLN A 495 -23.39 -26.90 25.67
C GLN A 495 -23.38 -26.07 26.97
N PHE A 496 -22.67 -24.95 27.02
CA PHE A 496 -22.46 -24.19 28.27
C PHE A 496 -22.60 -22.67 28.13
N PHE A 497 -22.97 -22.14 26.97
CA PHE A 497 -23.17 -20.71 26.72
C PHE A 497 -21.90 -19.84 26.90
N ALA A 498 -20.74 -20.41 26.54
CA ALA A 498 -19.42 -19.80 26.74
C ALA A 498 -19.29 -18.36 26.19
N SER A 499 -19.93 -18.03 25.07
CA SER A 499 -19.91 -16.67 24.50
C SER A 499 -20.55 -15.63 25.43
N LYS A 500 -21.67 -15.97 26.06
CA LYS A 500 -22.37 -15.11 27.02
C LYS A 500 -21.58 -14.96 28.32
N ILE A 501 -20.97 -16.05 28.79
CA ILE A 501 -20.07 -16.03 29.96
C ILE A 501 -18.87 -15.10 29.69
N ASN A 502 -18.21 -15.25 28.54
CA ASN A 502 -17.07 -14.40 28.17
C ASN A 502 -17.46 -12.92 28.05
N LYS A 503 -18.64 -12.63 27.47
CA LYS A 503 -19.17 -11.26 27.38
C LYS A 503 -19.43 -10.65 28.75
N ALA A 504 -20.01 -11.41 29.69
CA ALA A 504 -20.24 -10.94 31.05
C ALA A 504 -18.92 -10.62 31.79
N VAL A 505 -17.89 -11.46 31.62
CA VAL A 505 -16.55 -11.21 32.19
C VAL A 505 -15.91 -9.96 31.61
N GLU A 506 -16.02 -9.76 30.30
CA GLU A 506 -15.50 -8.58 29.62
C GLU A 506 -16.16 -7.31 30.14
N LEU A 507 -17.50 -7.28 30.24
CA LEU A 507 -18.22 -6.14 30.80
C LEU A 507 -17.87 -5.88 32.26
N GLN A 508 -17.77 -6.94 33.09
CA GLN A 508 -17.37 -6.81 34.50
C GLN A 508 -15.95 -6.23 34.64
N SER A 509 -15.03 -6.57 33.73
CA SER A 509 -13.68 -5.99 33.72
C SER A 509 -13.66 -4.49 33.39
N GLN A 510 -14.72 -3.97 32.76
CA GLN A 510 -14.85 -2.58 32.37
C GLN A 510 -15.60 -1.70 33.39
N VAL A 511 -16.26 -2.32 34.38
CA VAL A 511 -16.93 -1.59 35.46
C VAL A 511 -15.91 -0.84 36.31
N GLY A 512 -16.15 0.45 36.55
CA GLY A 512 -15.22 1.30 37.30
C GLY A 512 -14.17 2.03 36.46
N HIS A 513 -14.09 1.78 35.15
CA HIS A 513 -13.25 2.58 34.25
C HIS A 513 -13.89 3.93 33.91
N LEU A 514 -13.06 4.97 33.84
CA LEU A 514 -13.45 6.31 33.41
C LEU A 514 -13.50 6.38 31.88
N LYS A 515 -14.70 6.53 31.32
CA LYS A 515 -14.91 6.84 29.90
C LYS A 515 -15.60 8.19 29.80
N ASN A 516 -14.96 9.16 29.15
CA ASN A 516 -15.46 10.54 29.00
C ASN A 516 -15.80 11.23 30.34
N GLY A 517 -14.99 11.00 31.39
CA GLY A 517 -15.20 11.62 32.71
C GLY A 517 -16.36 11.05 33.52
N LYS A 518 -17.01 9.95 33.06
CA LYS A 518 -18.04 9.23 33.81
C LYS A 518 -17.59 7.79 34.09
N LEU A 519 -17.97 7.27 35.25
CA LEU A 519 -17.73 5.88 35.62
C LEU A 519 -18.62 4.98 34.75
N CYS A 520 -18.03 4.03 34.03
CA CYS A 520 -18.79 3.00 33.33
C CYS A 520 -19.45 2.06 34.36
N SER A 521 -20.79 1.98 34.35
CA SER A 521 -21.56 0.95 35.04
C SER A 521 -22.27 0.11 33.98
N TYR A 522 -21.92 -1.17 33.92
CA TYR A 522 -22.57 -2.18 33.09
C TYR A 522 -23.39 -3.14 33.96
N ASP A 523 -23.71 -2.75 35.20
CA ASP A 523 -24.26 -3.65 36.22
C ASP A 523 -25.58 -4.27 35.75
N ASN A 524 -26.47 -3.49 35.14
CA ASN A 524 -27.74 -3.99 34.59
C ASN A 524 -27.54 -5.01 33.44
N GLU A 525 -26.56 -4.77 32.57
CA GLU A 525 -26.25 -5.69 31.46
C GLU A 525 -25.62 -6.98 31.97
N ILE A 526 -24.75 -6.89 32.97
CA ILE A 526 -24.15 -8.04 33.65
C ILE A 526 -25.23 -8.86 34.35
N THR A 527 -26.13 -8.23 35.12
CA THR A 527 -27.26 -8.92 35.77
C THR A 527 -28.17 -9.62 34.77
N SER A 528 -28.47 -8.99 33.63
CA SER A 528 -29.25 -9.62 32.56
C SER A 528 -28.55 -10.85 31.98
N LEU A 529 -27.24 -10.75 31.70
CA LEU A 529 -26.46 -11.87 31.17
C LEU A 529 -26.34 -13.02 32.18
N VAL A 530 -26.12 -12.72 33.46
CA VAL A 530 -26.12 -13.72 34.54
C VAL A 530 -27.45 -14.47 34.57
N SER A 531 -28.58 -13.76 34.51
CA SER A 531 -29.91 -14.39 34.48
C SER A 531 -30.12 -15.29 33.26
N GLU A 532 -29.66 -14.87 32.07
CA GLU A 532 -29.70 -15.71 30.86
C GLU A 532 -28.87 -16.99 31.00
N ILE A 533 -27.65 -16.88 31.57
CA ILE A 533 -26.74 -18.02 31.77
C ILE A 533 -27.34 -19.01 32.77
N GLU A 534 -27.89 -18.53 33.89
CA GLU A 534 -28.53 -19.39 34.89
C GLU A 534 -29.76 -20.10 34.32
N LYS A 535 -30.60 -19.39 33.57
CA LYS A 535 -31.75 -19.99 32.90
C LYS A 535 -31.33 -21.06 31.88
N PHE A 536 -30.22 -20.83 31.17
CA PHE A 536 -29.67 -21.80 30.24
C PHE A 536 -29.13 -23.05 30.94
N SER A 537 -28.47 -22.89 32.09
CA SER A 537 -27.93 -24.04 32.86
C SER A 537 -29.00 -25.06 33.26
N GLN A 538 -30.23 -24.58 33.47
CA GLN A 538 -31.40 -25.39 33.82
C GLN A 538 -32.12 -26.00 32.60
N SER A 539 -31.75 -25.60 31.39
CA SER A 539 -32.41 -26.04 30.16
C SER A 539 -31.73 -27.27 29.53
N SER A 540 -32.52 -28.14 28.91
CA SER A 540 -31.98 -29.21 28.05
C SER A 540 -31.34 -28.60 26.81
N THR A 541 -30.10 -28.96 26.50
CA THR A 541 -29.46 -28.51 25.25
C THR A 541 -29.71 -29.48 24.11
N PRO A 542 -29.93 -28.97 22.89
CA PRO A 542 -29.87 -29.78 21.68
C PRO A 542 -28.53 -30.51 21.55
N ASP A 543 -28.56 -31.67 20.89
CA ASP A 543 -27.37 -32.36 20.40
C ASP A 543 -26.35 -32.82 21.46
N SER A 544 -26.79 -33.04 22.71
CA SER A 544 -25.94 -33.58 23.79
C SER A 544 -25.30 -34.93 23.42
N ASP A 545 -26.03 -35.80 22.71
CA ASP A 545 -25.50 -37.07 22.21
C ASP A 545 -24.41 -36.88 21.15
N VAL A 546 -24.56 -35.86 20.28
CA VAL A 546 -23.56 -35.50 19.26
C VAL A 546 -22.32 -34.92 19.94
N ALA A 547 -22.51 -34.06 20.96
CA ALA A 547 -21.43 -33.53 21.79
C ALA A 547 -20.65 -34.65 22.48
N LYS A 548 -21.35 -35.64 23.05
CA LYS A 548 -20.74 -36.81 23.68
C LYS A 548 -19.96 -37.67 22.69
N GLN A 549 -20.51 -37.89 21.50
CA GLN A 549 -19.81 -38.62 20.44
C GLN A 549 -18.55 -37.88 19.98
N TYR A 550 -18.63 -36.56 19.82
CA TYR A 550 -17.48 -35.71 19.48
C TYR A 550 -16.40 -35.77 20.54
N VAL A 551 -16.75 -35.58 21.82
CA VAL A 551 -15.78 -35.62 22.93
C VAL A 551 -15.06 -36.97 23.00
N LYS A 552 -15.77 -38.09 22.78
CA LYS A 552 -15.16 -39.43 22.75
C LYS A 552 -14.21 -39.67 21.58
N GLN A 553 -14.35 -38.93 20.49
CA GLN A 553 -13.49 -39.02 19.31
C GLN A 553 -12.24 -38.15 19.41
N LEU A 554 -12.13 -37.29 20.45
CA LEU A 554 -10.95 -36.46 20.65
C LEU A 554 -9.74 -37.30 21.05
N SER A 555 -8.57 -36.90 20.56
CA SER A 555 -7.31 -37.43 21.08
C SER A 555 -7.10 -36.99 22.53
N VAL A 556 -6.31 -37.74 23.30
CA VAL A 556 -6.02 -37.47 24.72
C VAL A 556 -5.54 -36.03 24.94
N GLY A 557 -4.67 -35.51 24.07
CA GLY A 557 -4.20 -34.12 24.13
C GLY A 557 -5.33 -33.10 23.93
N LYS A 558 -6.17 -33.30 22.91
CA LYS A 558 -7.33 -32.42 22.65
C LYS A 558 -8.37 -32.48 23.77
N GLN A 559 -8.55 -33.63 24.40
CA GLN A 559 -9.43 -33.78 25.55
C GLN A 559 -8.87 -33.04 26.78
N SER A 560 -7.54 -32.99 26.93
CA SER A 560 -6.89 -32.16 27.96
C SER A 560 -7.10 -30.67 27.70
N ASP A 561 -6.89 -30.20 26.47
CA ASP A 561 -7.10 -28.79 26.11
C ASP A 561 -8.56 -28.36 26.36
N LEU A 562 -9.51 -29.19 25.93
CA LEU A 562 -10.94 -28.94 26.14
C LEU A 562 -11.31 -28.92 27.64
N HIS A 563 -10.68 -29.77 28.44
CA HIS A 563 -10.84 -29.76 29.89
C HIS A 563 -10.33 -28.46 30.51
N ASP A 564 -9.17 -27.96 30.08
CA ASP A 564 -8.62 -26.70 30.58
C ASP A 564 -9.49 -25.51 30.19
N CYS A 565 -9.99 -25.48 28.95
CA CYS A 565 -10.98 -24.48 28.52
C CYS A 565 -12.27 -24.52 29.38
N PHE A 566 -12.77 -25.71 29.69
CA PHE A 566 -13.94 -25.87 30.56
C PHE A 566 -13.65 -25.38 31.99
N ARG A 567 -12.47 -25.72 32.55
CA ARG A 567 -12.06 -25.26 33.88
C ARG A 567 -11.98 -23.74 33.96
N GLU A 568 -11.38 -23.10 32.96
CA GLU A 568 -11.35 -21.63 32.87
C GLU A 568 -12.76 -21.03 32.82
N MET A 569 -13.67 -21.66 32.07
CA MET A 569 -15.05 -21.22 31.98
C MET A 569 -15.77 -21.30 33.34
N ILE A 570 -15.53 -22.35 34.13
CA ILE A 570 -16.08 -22.46 35.49
C ILE A 570 -15.54 -21.35 36.40
N ILE A 571 -14.24 -21.04 36.31
CA ILE A 571 -13.64 -19.92 37.06
C ILE A 571 -14.28 -18.59 36.66
N LYS A 572 -14.53 -18.38 35.36
CA LYS A 572 -15.23 -17.20 34.84
C LYS A 572 -16.66 -17.10 35.41
N CYS A 573 -17.39 -18.21 35.49
CA CYS A 573 -18.73 -18.24 36.11
C CYS A 573 -18.70 -17.84 37.58
N VAL A 574 -17.71 -18.31 38.35
CA VAL A 574 -17.53 -17.91 39.75
C VAL A 574 -17.30 -16.40 39.85
N LYS A 575 -16.43 -15.85 38.99
CA LYS A 575 -16.04 -14.43 38.98
C LYS A 575 -17.20 -13.47 38.68
N ILE A 576 -18.06 -13.82 37.71
CA ILE A 576 -19.22 -12.99 37.32
C ILE A 576 -20.44 -13.19 38.23
N GLY A 577 -20.33 -14.03 39.27
CA GLY A 577 -21.39 -14.19 40.26
C GLY A 577 -22.48 -15.20 39.91
N ILE A 578 -22.25 -16.15 38.98
CA ILE A 578 -23.21 -17.23 38.73
C ILE A 578 -23.46 -18.03 40.02
N SER A 579 -24.71 -18.45 40.25
CA SER A 579 -25.11 -19.26 41.39
C SER A 579 -24.43 -20.63 41.45
N LYS A 580 -24.31 -21.16 42.66
CA LYS A 580 -23.72 -22.49 42.92
C LYS A 580 -24.46 -23.57 42.14
N ASP A 581 -25.79 -23.52 42.12
CA ASP A 581 -26.63 -24.53 41.47
C ASP A 581 -26.41 -24.54 39.95
N ALA A 582 -26.38 -23.37 39.31
CA ALA A 582 -26.12 -23.25 37.87
C ALA A 582 -24.72 -23.77 37.48
N ILE A 583 -23.69 -23.45 38.28
CA ILE A 583 -22.33 -23.95 38.03
C ILE A 583 -22.28 -25.47 38.21
N MET A 584 -22.95 -26.02 39.22
CA MET A 584 -23.03 -27.47 39.43
C MET A 584 -23.76 -28.18 38.29
N GLN A 585 -24.79 -27.56 37.71
CA GLN A 585 -25.46 -28.08 36.52
C GLN A 585 -24.52 -28.17 35.30
N PHE A 586 -23.68 -27.15 35.07
CA PHE A 586 -22.65 -27.23 34.03
C PHE A 586 -21.61 -28.32 34.29
N ILE A 587 -21.17 -28.50 35.54
CA ILE A 587 -20.21 -29.55 35.90
C ILE A 587 -20.81 -30.95 35.68
N ASN A 588 -22.06 -31.17 36.11
CA ASN A 588 -22.77 -32.44 35.89
C ASN A 588 -22.94 -32.74 34.40
N LYS A 589 -23.29 -31.72 33.62
CA LYS A 589 -23.43 -31.86 32.17
C LYS A 589 -22.12 -32.19 31.46
N ALA A 590 -21.02 -31.57 31.89
CA ALA A 590 -19.69 -31.90 31.37
C ALA A 590 -19.31 -33.37 31.65
N PHE A 591 -19.72 -33.91 32.80
CA PHE A 591 -19.59 -35.33 33.09
C PHE A 591 -20.48 -36.21 32.20
N GLU A 592 -21.74 -35.83 31.98
CA GLU A 592 -22.68 -36.57 31.11
C GLU A 592 -22.19 -36.73 29.67
N ILE A 593 -21.59 -35.68 29.10
CA ILE A 593 -21.01 -35.68 27.75
C ILE A 593 -19.60 -36.27 27.69
N SER A 594 -19.11 -36.86 28.79
CA SER A 594 -17.77 -37.47 28.90
C SER A 594 -16.60 -36.48 28.73
N LEU A 595 -16.83 -35.18 28.96
CA LEU A 595 -15.79 -34.15 28.99
C LEU A 595 -14.95 -34.26 30.28
N LEU A 596 -15.58 -34.68 31.37
CA LEU A 596 -14.93 -34.99 32.64
C LEU A 596 -14.94 -36.51 32.88
N ASP A 597 -13.80 -37.06 33.29
CA ASP A 597 -13.76 -38.38 33.93
C ASP A 597 -14.12 -38.27 35.42
N ASN A 598 -14.22 -39.42 36.11
CA ASN A 598 -14.61 -39.46 37.53
C ASN A 598 -13.67 -38.67 38.44
N GLU A 599 -12.36 -38.69 38.16
CA GLU A 599 -11.36 -38.01 38.98
C GLU A 599 -11.45 -36.50 38.78
N ARG A 600 -11.49 -36.04 37.53
CA ARG A 600 -11.62 -34.63 37.16
C ARG A 600 -12.96 -34.04 37.59
N PHE A 601 -14.03 -34.82 37.52
CA PHE A 601 -15.35 -34.43 38.02
C PHE A 601 -15.34 -34.17 39.53
N THR A 602 -14.71 -35.07 40.29
CA THR A 602 -14.58 -34.91 41.75
C THR A 602 -13.71 -33.68 42.07
N ASN A 603 -12.54 -33.57 41.43
CA ASN A 603 -11.60 -32.48 41.63
C ASN A 603 -12.21 -31.10 41.30
N ILE A 604 -12.88 -30.97 40.16
CA ILE A 604 -13.46 -29.67 39.77
C ILE A 604 -14.63 -29.29 40.67
N LYS A 605 -15.41 -30.26 41.15
CA LYS A 605 -16.52 -30.02 42.08
C LYS A 605 -16.02 -29.53 43.45
N GLU A 606 -14.97 -30.14 43.98
CA GLU A 606 -14.34 -29.73 45.24
C GLU A 606 -13.73 -28.33 45.14
N ILE A 607 -12.92 -28.08 44.10
CA ILE A 607 -12.29 -26.78 43.86
C ILE A 607 -13.34 -25.69 43.69
N THR A 608 -14.39 -25.95 42.90
CA THR A 608 -15.47 -24.99 42.66
C THR A 608 -16.24 -24.69 43.94
N THR A 609 -16.51 -25.70 44.77
CA THR A 609 -17.17 -25.52 46.07
C THR A 609 -16.33 -24.62 46.97
N ALA A 610 -15.03 -24.89 47.10
CA ALA A 610 -14.12 -24.06 47.90
C ALA A 610 -14.03 -22.61 47.39
N LEU A 611 -14.02 -22.40 46.07
CA LEU A 611 -14.02 -21.06 45.48
C LEU A 611 -15.32 -20.30 45.75
N LEU A 612 -16.47 -20.98 45.68
CA LEU A 612 -17.78 -20.39 45.96
C LEU A 612 -17.96 -20.06 47.44
N ASP A 613 -17.50 -20.95 48.33
CA ASP A 613 -17.55 -20.71 49.77
C ASP A 613 -16.69 -19.51 50.15
N LYS A 614 -15.49 -19.38 49.55
CA LYS A 614 -14.64 -18.19 49.72
C LYS A 614 -15.28 -16.92 49.15
N ARG A 615 -15.96 -17.00 48.00
CA ARG A 615 -16.68 -15.86 47.40
C ARG A 615 -17.81 -15.36 48.31
N ASN A 616 -18.50 -16.27 49.00
CA ASN A 616 -19.63 -15.93 49.86
C ASN A 616 -19.20 -15.47 51.27
N GLN A 617 -17.92 -15.57 51.62
CA GLN A 617 -17.35 -15.11 52.90
C GLN A 617 -16.77 -13.68 52.85
N GLY A 618 -16.63 -13.10 51.66
CA GLY A 618 -16.23 -11.70 51.44
C GLY A 618 -17.41 -10.89 50.93
#